data_AF-A0A1Q2YZF4-F1
#
_entry.id   AF-A0A1Q2YZF4-F1
#
_cell.length_a   1.000
_cell.length_b   1.000
_cell.length_c   1.000
_cell.angle_alpha   90.00
_cell.angle_beta   90.00
_cell.angle_gamma   90.00
#
_symmetry.space_group_name_H-M   'P 1'
#
loop_
_entity.id
_entity.type
_entity.pdbx_description
1 polymer ?
#
loop_
_entity_poly.entity_id
_entity_poly.type
_entity_poly.pdbx_seq_one_letter_code
_entity_poly.pdbx_strand_id
1 'polypeptide(L)'
;MNSVSRRNVIAGTAAAAALVPAAAGAQQAAQTPQPSRAPNTGGTDPGPRDLSRTRQNPDMLNPPSTDHGTLPNLRFSYADAHVRQESGGWTRQVTVRELGVSQDIAGVNMRLNAGGVRELHWHKEAEWAYMLYGSARITAIDTQGRQFVDDVGVGDLWYFSGGIPHSIQGLGDDGCEFLLVFDDGHFDEDSTFLISDWFRRVPAEVLAKNFGVPANLFGHTPSPDELYIFKADKPGPLAQDRLDGVTQVPSAESFSHRMLAQDPIRTKSGTVRITDSSVFKASKTIAAALVEIEPGGLRELHWHPNTNEWQYYIEGQARMGVFAASGQARTFDYVAGDVGYVPFAMGHYVENTGNTTLRFLEMFRSDHYADLSLNQWMALTPQQLLQSHLHLDKQVIGALRRDKAPVVPA
;
A
#
# COMPACT_ATOMS: atom_id res chain seq x y z
N MET A 1 -30.32 -61.88 -66.99
CA MET A 1 -29.16 -62.52 -67.66
C MET A 1 -28.39 -63.30 -66.62
N ASN A 2 -28.34 -64.62 -66.78
CA ASN A 2 -27.42 -65.53 -66.06
C ASN A 2 -25.97 -65.04 -66.29
N SER A 3 -24.97 -65.23 -65.42
CA SER A 3 -24.51 -66.52 -64.90
C SER A 3 -23.21 -66.37 -64.08
N VAL A 4 -22.99 -67.34 -63.16
CA VAL A 4 -21.70 -67.93 -62.72
C VAL A 4 -20.86 -67.10 -61.72
N SER A 5 -20.32 -67.59 -60.59
CA SER A 5 -20.33 -68.91 -59.93
C SER A 5 -19.70 -68.82 -58.52
N ARG A 6 -20.06 -69.81 -57.69
CA ARG A 6 -19.66 -70.21 -56.32
C ARG A 6 -18.15 -70.28 -56.05
N ARG A 7 -17.72 -69.92 -54.82
CA ARG A 7 -17.29 -70.88 -53.77
C ARG A 7 -16.93 -70.19 -52.43
N ASN A 8 -17.25 -70.92 -51.37
CA ASN A 8 -17.07 -70.65 -49.94
C ASN A 8 -15.61 -70.40 -49.52
N VAL A 9 -15.38 -69.67 -48.42
CA VAL A 9 -14.94 -70.21 -47.11
C VAL A 9 -14.80 -69.07 -46.08
N ILE A 10 -15.20 -69.41 -44.86
CA ILE A 10 -15.31 -68.65 -43.61
C ILE A 10 -13.93 -68.30 -43.02
N ALA A 11 -13.90 -67.20 -42.24
CA ALA A 11 -13.10 -66.96 -41.02
C ALA A 11 -12.16 -65.75 -41.09
N GLY A 12 -12.34 -64.81 -40.16
CA GLY A 12 -11.33 -63.79 -39.86
C GLY A 12 -11.89 -62.45 -39.39
N THR A 13 -12.54 -62.42 -38.23
CA THR A 13 -12.73 -61.17 -37.46
C THR A 13 -11.36 -60.63 -37.03
N ALA A 14 -10.99 -59.47 -37.52
CA ALA A 14 -10.00 -58.59 -36.89
C ALA A 14 -10.54 -57.17 -36.96
N ALA A 15 -10.95 -56.64 -35.80
CA ALA A 15 -11.38 -55.27 -35.62
C ALA A 15 -10.22 -54.32 -35.94
N ALA A 16 -10.41 -53.46 -36.94
CA ALA A 16 -9.52 -52.33 -37.17
C ALA A 16 -9.82 -51.27 -36.11
N ALA A 17 -8.95 -51.18 -35.10
CA ALA A 17 -8.93 -50.05 -34.18
C ALA A 17 -8.53 -48.79 -34.96
N ALA A 18 -9.44 -47.83 -35.06
CA ALA A 18 -9.16 -46.50 -35.56
C ALA A 18 -8.23 -45.79 -34.55
N LEU A 19 -6.97 -45.61 -34.92
CA LEU A 19 -6.03 -44.74 -34.21
C LEU A 19 -6.44 -43.28 -34.47
N VAL A 20 -7.12 -42.69 -33.49
CA VAL A 20 -7.21 -41.23 -33.40
C VAL A 20 -5.88 -40.75 -32.81
N PRO A 21 -5.10 -39.89 -33.49
CA PRO A 21 -3.89 -39.36 -32.90
C PRO A 21 -4.31 -38.45 -31.74
N ALA A 22 -4.02 -38.88 -30.51
CA ALA A 22 -4.07 -38.00 -29.35
C ALA A 22 -3.08 -36.87 -29.61
N ALA A 23 -3.59 -35.66 -29.81
CA ALA A 23 -2.79 -34.46 -29.78
C ALA A 23 -2.05 -34.45 -28.44
N ALA A 24 -0.74 -34.61 -28.48
CA ALA A 24 0.13 -34.44 -27.34
C ALA A 24 0.13 -32.95 -26.95
N GLY A 25 -0.93 -32.53 -26.26
CA GLY A 25 -0.97 -31.30 -25.50
C GLY A 25 -0.14 -31.49 -24.24
N ALA A 26 1.18 -31.51 -24.38
CA ALA A 26 2.07 -31.27 -23.26
C ALA A 26 1.93 -29.79 -22.87
N GLN A 27 0.88 -29.46 -22.12
CA GLN A 27 0.94 -28.33 -21.21
C GLN A 27 2.15 -28.62 -20.31
N GLN A 28 3.24 -27.90 -20.53
CA GLN A 28 4.35 -27.85 -19.57
C GLN A 28 3.73 -27.53 -18.21
N ALA A 29 3.60 -28.53 -17.35
CA ALA A 29 3.22 -28.31 -15.97
C ALA A 29 4.25 -27.32 -15.43
N ALA A 30 3.80 -26.12 -15.03
CA ALA A 30 4.67 -25.10 -14.46
C ALA A 30 5.53 -25.77 -13.39
N GLN A 31 6.85 -25.73 -13.57
CA GLN A 31 7.75 -26.44 -12.67
C GLN A 31 7.49 -25.96 -11.24
N THR A 32 7.38 -26.93 -10.34
CA THR A 32 7.08 -26.66 -8.95
C THR A 32 8.30 -25.96 -8.32
N PRO A 33 8.18 -24.73 -7.77
CA PRO A 33 9.34 -23.96 -7.31
C PRO A 33 10.14 -24.71 -6.25
N GLN A 34 11.46 -24.69 -6.35
CA GLN A 34 12.37 -25.32 -5.39
C GLN A 34 13.38 -24.30 -4.89
N PRO A 35 13.86 -24.43 -3.63
CA PRO A 35 14.99 -23.66 -3.12
C PRO A 35 16.29 -24.19 -3.73
N SER A 36 16.46 -24.01 -5.03
CA SER A 36 17.57 -24.46 -5.85
C SER A 36 17.85 -23.45 -6.96
N ARG A 37 18.78 -22.53 -6.70
CA ARG A 37 19.07 -21.39 -7.59
C ARG A 37 20.07 -21.68 -8.70
N ALA A 38 20.84 -22.76 -8.57
CA ALA A 38 21.86 -23.15 -9.53
C ALA A 38 22.20 -24.65 -9.39
N PRO A 39 22.80 -25.30 -10.39
CA PRO A 39 23.31 -26.66 -10.25
C PRO A 39 24.18 -26.79 -8.99
N ASN A 40 23.93 -27.83 -8.18
CA ASN A 40 24.60 -28.10 -6.90
C ASN A 40 24.44 -27.02 -5.80
N THR A 41 23.47 -26.10 -5.92
CA THR A 41 23.17 -25.11 -4.89
C THR A 41 21.71 -25.24 -4.46
N GLY A 42 21.47 -25.60 -3.20
CA GLY A 42 20.12 -25.82 -2.68
C GLY A 42 19.67 -27.28 -2.77
N GLY A 43 18.35 -27.51 -2.81
CA GLY A 43 17.78 -28.85 -2.83
C GLY A 43 16.30 -28.88 -3.15
N THR A 44 15.73 -30.09 -3.21
CA THR A 44 14.27 -30.24 -3.23
C THR A 44 13.69 -29.96 -1.86
N ASP A 45 12.47 -29.48 -1.82
CA ASP A 45 11.68 -29.22 -0.62
C ASP A 45 10.47 -30.18 -0.59
N PRO A 46 10.65 -31.40 -0.05
CA PRO A 46 9.64 -32.44 -0.04
C PRO A 46 8.59 -32.27 1.08
N GLY A 47 8.75 -31.26 1.95
CA GLY A 47 7.88 -31.04 3.10
C GLY A 47 6.50 -30.47 2.70
N PRO A 48 5.52 -30.49 3.63
CA PRO A 48 4.27 -29.75 3.45
C PRO A 48 4.54 -28.25 3.30
N ARG A 49 3.94 -27.62 2.28
CA ARG A 49 4.23 -26.22 1.96
C ARG A 49 3.10 -25.54 1.19
N ASP A 50 3.05 -24.22 1.31
CA ASP A 50 2.11 -23.37 0.58
C ASP A 50 2.73 -22.91 -0.76
N LEU A 51 2.44 -23.67 -1.81
CA LEU A 51 2.93 -23.36 -3.16
C LEU A 51 2.38 -22.04 -3.71
N SER A 52 1.29 -21.49 -3.18
CA SER A 52 0.76 -20.20 -3.63
C SER A 52 1.66 -19.06 -3.12
N ARG A 53 1.98 -19.06 -1.82
CA ARG A 53 2.95 -18.11 -1.22
C ARG A 53 4.36 -18.29 -1.78
N THR A 54 4.81 -19.52 -2.00
CA THR A 54 6.13 -19.76 -2.59
C THR A 54 6.26 -19.13 -3.97
N ARG A 55 5.20 -19.13 -4.79
CA ARG A 55 5.21 -18.48 -6.11
C ARG A 55 5.18 -16.96 -6.04
N GLN A 56 4.64 -16.38 -4.97
CA GLN A 56 4.64 -14.94 -4.74
C GLN A 56 5.99 -14.44 -4.22
N ASN A 57 6.83 -15.31 -3.67
CA ASN A 57 8.11 -14.94 -3.09
C ASN A 57 9.31 -15.65 -3.77
N PRO A 58 9.52 -15.46 -5.10
CA PRO A 58 10.60 -16.13 -5.83
C PRO A 58 11.99 -15.72 -5.34
N ASP A 59 12.23 -14.44 -5.06
CA ASP A 59 13.51 -13.92 -4.56
C ASP A 59 13.70 -14.18 -3.05
N MET A 60 12.66 -14.52 -2.28
CA MET A 60 12.84 -15.08 -0.93
C MET A 60 13.16 -16.59 -0.96
N LEU A 61 12.57 -17.34 -1.89
CA LEU A 61 12.84 -18.78 -2.05
C LEU A 61 14.26 -19.02 -2.58
N ASN A 62 14.66 -18.24 -3.58
CA ASN A 62 15.96 -18.32 -4.24
C ASN A 62 16.61 -16.92 -4.22
N PRO A 63 17.14 -16.48 -3.07
CA PRO A 63 17.67 -15.14 -2.93
C PRO A 63 18.88 -14.88 -3.82
N PRO A 64 19.07 -13.61 -4.24
CA PRO A 64 20.27 -13.18 -4.95
C PRO A 64 21.53 -13.70 -4.24
N SER A 65 22.56 -14.03 -5.02
CA SER A 65 23.83 -14.50 -4.47
C SER A 65 24.53 -13.45 -3.59
N THR A 66 24.09 -12.19 -3.68
CA THR A 66 24.57 -11.04 -2.90
C THR A 66 23.85 -10.86 -1.56
N ASP A 67 22.73 -11.55 -1.31
CA ASP A 67 22.08 -11.53 0.00
C ASP A 67 22.99 -12.20 1.06
N HIS A 68 23.05 -11.60 2.25
CA HIS A 68 23.92 -12.07 3.32
C HIS A 68 23.48 -11.54 4.69
N GLY A 69 23.70 -12.34 5.74
CA GLY A 69 23.44 -11.94 7.13
C GLY A 69 21.97 -12.02 7.54
N THR A 70 21.63 -11.28 8.59
CA THR A 70 20.32 -11.36 9.25
C THR A 70 19.67 -9.99 9.29
N LEU A 71 18.63 -9.79 8.50
CA LEU A 71 17.74 -8.64 8.61
C LEU A 71 16.44 -9.03 9.32
N PRO A 72 15.76 -8.09 9.99
CA PRO A 72 14.37 -8.30 10.41
C PRO A 72 13.48 -8.57 9.18
N ASN A 73 12.27 -9.05 9.42
CA ASN A 73 11.27 -9.08 8.37
C ASN A 73 10.88 -7.64 7.98
N LEU A 74 10.83 -7.35 6.67
CA LEU A 74 10.50 -6.03 6.11
C LEU A 74 9.22 -6.07 5.27
N ARG A 75 8.39 -7.11 5.45
CA ARG A 75 7.21 -7.37 4.64
C ARG A 75 6.07 -7.94 5.47
N PHE A 76 4.87 -7.42 5.30
CA PHE A 76 3.65 -8.05 5.79
C PHE A 76 2.52 -7.84 4.77
N SER A 77 1.54 -8.75 4.70
CA SER A 77 0.40 -8.60 3.79
C SER A 77 -0.87 -8.26 4.55
N TYR A 78 -1.66 -7.29 4.07
CA TYR A 78 -3.00 -7.07 4.61
C TYR A 78 -3.92 -8.28 4.45
N ALA A 79 -3.61 -9.21 3.53
CA ALA A 79 -4.34 -10.47 3.40
C ALA A 79 -4.20 -11.39 4.63
N ASP A 80 -3.16 -11.16 5.44
CA ASP A 80 -2.87 -11.92 6.66
C ASP A 80 -3.36 -11.21 7.94
N ALA A 81 -3.90 -9.99 7.81
CA ALA A 81 -4.46 -9.22 8.92
C ALA A 81 -5.90 -9.66 9.24
N HIS A 82 -6.28 -9.55 10.51
CA HIS A 82 -7.67 -9.74 10.92
C HIS A 82 -8.56 -8.67 10.29
N VAL A 83 -9.72 -9.10 9.76
CA VAL A 83 -10.72 -8.21 9.19
C VAL A 83 -11.87 -8.03 10.18
N ARG A 84 -11.99 -6.82 10.71
CA ARG A 84 -13.15 -6.38 11.48
C ARG A 84 -14.27 -6.00 10.51
N GLN A 85 -15.37 -6.72 10.58
CA GLN A 85 -16.53 -6.52 9.70
C GLN A 85 -17.63 -5.78 10.45
N GLU A 86 -18.19 -4.77 9.80
CA GLU A 86 -19.15 -3.86 10.39
C GLU A 86 -20.32 -3.64 9.43
N SER A 87 -21.43 -3.07 9.93
CA SER A 87 -22.62 -2.94 9.10
C SER A 87 -22.39 -2.02 7.88
N GLY A 88 -21.58 -0.98 8.04
CA GLY A 88 -21.25 -0.01 6.99
C GLY A 88 -20.04 -0.36 6.12
N GLY A 89 -19.30 -1.43 6.42
CA GLY A 89 -18.00 -1.67 5.78
C GLY A 89 -17.10 -2.65 6.54
N TRP A 90 -15.79 -2.52 6.35
CA TRP A 90 -14.81 -3.32 7.08
C TRP A 90 -13.50 -2.56 7.24
N THR A 91 -12.68 -3.04 8.17
CA THR A 91 -11.34 -2.52 8.40
C THR A 91 -10.35 -3.62 8.81
N ARG A 92 -9.07 -3.38 8.56
CA ARG A 92 -7.94 -4.24 8.95
C ARG A 92 -6.69 -3.40 9.10
N GLN A 93 -5.79 -3.82 9.98
CA GLN A 93 -4.59 -3.04 10.32
C GLN A 93 -3.31 -3.85 10.20
N VAL A 94 -2.22 -3.16 9.84
CA VAL A 94 -0.84 -3.66 9.94
C VAL A 94 -0.08 -2.67 10.80
N THR A 95 0.23 -3.12 12.02
CA THR A 95 0.87 -2.31 13.07
C THR A 95 2.23 -2.90 13.42
N VAL A 96 2.88 -2.35 14.44
CA VAL A 96 4.09 -2.95 15.04
C VAL A 96 3.87 -4.39 15.50
N ARG A 97 2.62 -4.80 15.79
CA ARG A 97 2.29 -6.18 16.20
C ARG A 97 2.47 -7.17 15.06
N GLU A 98 2.20 -6.75 13.83
CA GLU A 98 2.32 -7.56 12.62
C GLU A 98 3.71 -7.41 11.98
N LEU A 99 4.24 -6.18 11.95
CA LEU A 99 5.53 -5.84 11.36
C LEU A 99 6.40 -5.08 12.38
N GLY A 100 7.05 -5.83 13.27
CA GLY A 100 7.78 -5.27 14.43
C GLY A 100 8.94 -4.32 14.14
N VAL A 101 9.40 -4.21 12.89
CA VAL A 101 10.37 -3.18 12.49
C VAL A 101 9.74 -1.79 12.35
N SER A 102 8.42 -1.72 12.12
CA SER A 102 7.68 -0.48 11.90
C SER A 102 7.21 0.14 13.22
N GLN A 103 8.14 0.79 13.92
CA GLN A 103 7.88 1.41 15.23
C GLN A 103 7.19 2.78 15.10
N ASP A 104 7.44 3.48 14.00
CA ASP A 104 7.03 4.89 13.82
C ASP A 104 5.75 5.06 13.02
N ILE A 105 5.31 4.03 12.29
CA ILE A 105 4.17 4.10 11.38
C ILE A 105 3.33 2.82 11.49
N ALA A 106 2.02 2.98 11.52
CA ALA A 106 1.05 1.90 11.34
C ALA A 106 0.12 2.20 10.16
N GLY A 107 -0.41 1.17 9.53
CA GLY A 107 -1.38 1.29 8.44
C GLY A 107 -2.72 0.67 8.78
N VAL A 108 -3.80 1.29 8.30
CA VAL A 108 -5.14 0.70 8.26
C VAL A 108 -5.63 0.70 6.81
N ASN A 109 -6.20 -0.41 6.36
CA ASN A 109 -6.94 -0.49 5.11
C ASN A 109 -8.42 -0.64 5.45
N MET A 110 -9.21 0.35 5.01
CA MET A 110 -10.61 0.48 5.37
C MET A 110 -11.48 0.62 4.13
N ARG A 111 -12.67 0.01 4.21
CA ARG A 111 -13.74 0.08 3.23
C ARG A 111 -15.00 0.61 3.88
N LEU A 112 -15.66 1.58 3.23
CA LEU A 112 -17.00 2.05 3.57
C LEU A 112 -17.93 1.84 2.38
N ASN A 113 -18.98 1.02 2.55
CA ASN A 113 -20.01 0.77 1.54
C ASN A 113 -20.71 2.09 1.12
N ALA A 114 -21.56 2.05 0.10
CA ALA A 114 -22.35 3.21 -0.31
C ALA A 114 -23.13 3.82 0.87
N GLY A 115 -22.84 5.07 1.22
CA GLY A 115 -23.42 5.76 2.38
C GLY A 115 -22.88 5.29 3.75
N GLY A 116 -22.02 4.27 3.79
CA GLY A 116 -21.37 3.78 5.00
C GLY A 116 -20.53 4.87 5.65
N VAL A 117 -20.61 4.98 6.97
CA VAL A 117 -19.98 6.02 7.77
C VAL A 117 -18.94 5.39 8.67
N ARG A 118 -17.73 5.94 8.66
CA ARG A 118 -16.79 5.86 9.77
C ARG A 118 -17.18 6.95 10.77
N GLU A 119 -17.46 6.54 12.01
CA GLU A 119 -17.98 7.42 13.06
C GLU A 119 -17.20 8.74 13.21
N LEU A 120 -17.85 9.78 13.73
CA LEU A 120 -17.15 10.95 14.25
C LEU A 120 -16.22 10.51 15.39
N HIS A 121 -14.93 10.77 15.23
CA HIS A 121 -13.92 10.34 16.18
C HIS A 121 -12.68 11.24 16.14
N TRP A 122 -11.78 11.03 17.10
CA TRP A 122 -10.41 11.55 17.05
C TRP A 122 -9.44 10.50 17.63
N HIS A 123 -8.14 10.75 17.49
CA HIS A 123 -7.06 9.94 18.04
C HIS A 123 -5.84 10.82 18.34
N LYS A 124 -4.83 10.28 19.03
CA LYS A 124 -3.64 11.05 19.45
C LYS A 124 -2.69 11.26 18.28
N GLU A 125 -2.59 10.24 17.46
CA GLU A 125 -1.74 10.11 16.28
C GLU A 125 -2.23 11.07 15.18
N ALA A 126 -1.36 11.54 14.32
CA ALA A 126 -1.81 12.14 13.07
C ALA A 126 -2.26 11.05 12.10
N GLU A 127 -3.27 11.35 11.29
CA GLU A 127 -3.76 10.46 10.23
C GLU A 127 -3.45 11.08 8.87
N TRP A 128 -2.75 10.35 8.02
CA TRP A 128 -2.61 10.63 6.60
C TRP A 128 -3.35 9.56 5.81
N ALA A 129 -3.96 9.89 4.67
CA ALA A 129 -4.64 8.88 3.87
C ALA A 129 -4.43 9.04 2.37
N TYR A 130 -4.62 7.93 1.66
CA TYR A 130 -4.70 7.83 0.22
C TYR A 130 -5.97 7.10 -0.20
N MET A 131 -6.79 7.74 -1.05
CA MET A 131 -8.00 7.12 -1.58
C MET A 131 -7.65 6.09 -2.66
N LEU A 132 -7.94 4.81 -2.39
CA LEU A 132 -7.61 3.70 -3.30
C LEU A 132 -8.72 3.44 -4.32
N TYR A 133 -9.98 3.54 -3.89
CA TYR A 133 -11.15 3.23 -4.69
C TYR A 133 -12.33 4.13 -4.31
N GLY A 134 -13.12 4.51 -5.32
CA GLY A 134 -14.36 5.26 -5.13
C GLY A 134 -14.14 6.69 -4.65
N SER A 135 -15.03 7.15 -3.78
CA SER A 135 -14.98 8.52 -3.23
C SER A 135 -15.63 8.59 -1.85
N ALA A 136 -15.22 9.56 -1.04
CA ALA A 136 -15.75 9.77 0.30
C ALA A 136 -15.96 11.26 0.58
N ARG A 137 -16.90 11.58 1.47
CA ARG A 137 -16.99 12.89 2.12
C ARG A 137 -16.26 12.82 3.45
N ILE A 138 -15.37 13.76 3.68
CA ILE A 138 -14.65 13.92 4.94
C ILE A 138 -15.09 15.19 5.63
N THR A 139 -15.22 15.15 6.96
CA THR A 139 -15.50 16.33 7.78
C THR A 139 -14.44 16.47 8.87
N ALA A 140 -14.15 17.70 9.27
CA ALA A 140 -13.32 17.98 10.45
C ALA A 140 -13.66 19.36 11.02
N ILE A 141 -13.15 19.65 12.22
CA ILE A 141 -13.03 21.01 12.75
C ILE A 141 -11.61 21.27 13.19
N ASP A 142 -11.18 22.52 13.17
CA ASP A 142 -9.90 22.90 13.76
C ASP A 142 -10.01 23.48 15.18
N THR A 143 -8.88 23.82 15.77
CA THR A 143 -8.79 24.40 17.12
C THR A 143 -9.36 25.82 17.24
N GLN A 144 -9.67 26.47 16.11
CA GLN A 144 -10.37 27.75 16.06
C GLN A 144 -11.89 27.57 15.90
N GLY A 145 -12.37 26.32 15.85
CA GLY A 145 -13.78 26.00 15.63
C GLY A 145 -14.25 26.24 14.19
N ARG A 146 -13.32 26.28 13.22
CA ARG A 146 -13.67 26.43 11.80
C ARG A 146 -14.03 25.05 11.22
N GLN A 147 -15.05 25.03 10.37
CA GLN A 147 -15.51 23.81 9.71
C GLN A 147 -14.63 23.46 8.51
N PHE A 148 -14.36 22.18 8.34
CA PHE A 148 -13.87 21.62 7.09
C PHE A 148 -14.82 20.52 6.59
N VAL A 149 -15.17 20.58 5.31
CA VAL A 149 -15.91 19.53 4.62
C VAL A 149 -15.49 19.48 3.16
N ASP A 150 -15.14 18.29 2.68
CA ASP A 150 -14.70 18.09 1.31
C ASP A 150 -15.00 16.68 0.81
N ASP A 151 -15.14 16.55 -0.51
CA ASP A 151 -15.26 15.25 -1.18
C ASP A 151 -13.90 14.86 -1.76
N VAL A 152 -13.42 13.66 -1.46
CA VAL A 152 -12.14 13.09 -1.92
C VAL A 152 -12.38 11.88 -2.81
N GLY A 153 -11.65 11.79 -3.93
CA GLY A 153 -11.71 10.70 -4.90
C GLY A 153 -10.39 9.97 -5.05
N VAL A 154 -10.35 8.94 -5.91
CA VAL A 154 -9.15 8.10 -6.12
C VAL A 154 -7.89 8.94 -6.34
N GLY A 155 -6.87 8.66 -5.52
CA GLY A 155 -5.58 9.35 -5.54
C GLY A 155 -5.55 10.72 -4.88
N ASP A 156 -6.65 11.16 -4.29
CA ASP A 156 -6.65 12.28 -3.35
C ASP A 156 -6.21 11.83 -1.96
N LEU A 157 -5.74 12.80 -1.19
CA LEU A 157 -5.24 12.63 0.16
C LEU A 157 -6.10 13.41 1.15
N TRP A 158 -6.04 12.99 2.41
CA TRP A 158 -6.29 13.87 3.53
C TRP A 158 -5.22 13.73 4.60
N TYR A 159 -5.15 14.74 5.47
CA TYR A 159 -4.32 14.73 6.66
C TYR A 159 -5.04 15.42 7.81
N PHE A 160 -5.20 14.70 8.93
CA PHE A 160 -5.70 15.23 10.18
C PHE A 160 -4.58 15.18 11.22
N SER A 161 -4.25 16.34 11.80
CA SER A 161 -3.27 16.39 12.90
C SER A 161 -3.81 15.66 14.13
N GLY A 162 -2.91 15.19 15.00
CA GLY A 162 -3.29 14.55 16.26
C GLY A 162 -4.29 15.39 17.06
N GLY A 163 -5.38 14.75 17.48
CA GLY A 163 -6.47 15.36 18.25
C GLY A 163 -7.52 16.13 17.44
N ILE A 164 -7.38 16.25 16.12
CA ILE A 164 -8.40 16.87 15.26
C ILE A 164 -9.54 15.88 15.02
N PRO A 165 -10.78 16.18 15.46
CA PRO A 165 -11.91 15.27 15.25
C PRO A 165 -12.39 15.34 13.80
N HIS A 166 -12.78 14.19 13.28
CA HIS A 166 -13.18 14.03 11.88
C HIS A 166 -14.15 12.86 11.69
N SER A 167 -14.71 12.75 10.48
CA SER A 167 -15.53 11.62 10.03
C SER A 167 -15.30 11.33 8.55
N ILE A 168 -15.69 10.14 8.11
CA ILE A 168 -15.59 9.72 6.71
C ILE A 168 -16.90 9.04 6.31
N GLN A 169 -17.45 9.40 5.16
CA GLN A 169 -18.65 8.77 4.62
C GLN A 169 -18.46 8.37 3.16
N GLY A 170 -18.71 7.10 2.84
CA GLY A 170 -18.61 6.57 1.48
C GLY A 170 -19.65 7.19 0.54
N LEU A 171 -19.19 7.65 -0.62
CA LEU A 171 -20.02 8.26 -1.67
C LEU A 171 -20.18 7.33 -2.88
N GLY A 172 -20.99 7.77 -3.84
CA GLY A 172 -21.28 6.99 -5.05
C GLY A 172 -22.14 5.76 -4.77
N ASP A 173 -22.26 4.89 -5.76
CA ASP A 173 -23.15 3.72 -5.67
C ASP A 173 -22.50 2.50 -5.01
N ASP A 174 -21.18 2.51 -4.83
CA ASP A 174 -20.43 1.43 -4.21
C ASP A 174 -19.70 1.85 -2.92
N GLY A 175 -19.45 3.15 -2.71
CA GLY A 175 -18.69 3.66 -1.57
C GLY A 175 -17.22 3.87 -1.90
N CYS A 176 -16.34 3.60 -0.93
CA CYS A 176 -14.90 3.81 -1.08
C CYS A 176 -14.06 2.77 -0.32
N GLU A 177 -12.80 2.66 -0.74
CA GLU A 177 -11.72 1.99 -0.03
C GLU A 177 -10.48 2.89 -0.01
N PHE A 178 -9.78 2.92 1.11
CA PHE A 178 -8.64 3.82 1.31
C PHE A 178 -7.61 3.20 2.26
N LEU A 179 -6.41 3.74 2.18
CA LEU A 179 -5.32 3.47 3.11
C LEU A 179 -5.22 4.65 4.08
N LEU A 180 -5.22 4.36 5.38
CA LEU A 180 -4.84 5.30 6.44
C LEU A 180 -3.45 4.93 6.94
N VAL A 181 -2.68 5.96 7.28
CA VAL A 181 -1.32 5.87 7.79
C VAL A 181 -1.22 6.74 9.04
N PHE A 182 -0.88 6.13 10.16
CA PHE A 182 -0.77 6.78 11.46
C PHE A 182 0.71 6.93 11.84
N ASP A 183 1.07 8.07 12.43
CA ASP A 183 2.46 8.40 12.80
C ASP A 183 2.93 7.81 14.15
N ASP A 184 2.38 6.65 14.51
CA ASP A 184 2.83 5.78 15.60
C ASP A 184 2.57 4.31 15.22
N GLY A 185 3.62 3.48 15.24
CA GLY A 185 3.50 2.04 14.95
C GLY A 185 2.68 1.26 15.98
N HIS A 186 2.47 1.81 17.18
CA HIS A 186 1.67 1.22 18.25
C HIS A 186 0.19 1.56 18.15
N PHE A 187 -0.24 2.26 17.10
CA PHE A 187 -1.65 2.53 16.85
C PHE A 187 -2.49 1.26 16.94
N ASP A 188 -3.71 1.44 17.40
CA ASP A 188 -4.73 0.41 17.40
C ASP A 188 -6.06 1.08 17.03
N GLU A 189 -6.62 0.62 15.92
CA GLU A 189 -7.86 1.17 15.38
C GLU A 189 -9.03 1.06 16.38
N ASP A 190 -9.01 0.04 17.24
CA ASP A 190 -9.99 -0.16 18.31
C ASP A 190 -9.83 0.82 19.48
N SER A 191 -8.77 1.64 19.50
CA SER A 191 -8.44 2.60 20.57
C SER A 191 -8.71 4.07 20.20
N THR A 192 -9.49 4.31 19.13
CA THR A 192 -9.94 5.66 18.76
C THR A 192 -10.98 6.21 19.74
N PHE A 193 -11.06 7.54 19.87
CA PHE A 193 -12.04 8.20 20.72
C PHE A 193 -13.32 8.46 19.91
N LEU A 194 -14.31 7.57 20.06
CA LEU A 194 -15.59 7.64 19.36
C LEU A 194 -16.55 8.62 20.03
N ILE A 195 -17.29 9.41 19.26
CA ILE A 195 -18.26 10.35 19.82
C ILE A 195 -19.34 9.63 20.63
N SER A 196 -19.85 8.50 20.14
CA SER A 196 -20.92 7.74 20.80
C SER A 196 -20.47 7.11 22.10
N ASP A 197 -19.27 6.51 22.15
CA ASP A 197 -18.72 5.98 23.39
C ASP A 197 -18.51 7.10 24.41
N TRP A 198 -17.86 8.21 24.01
CA TRP A 198 -17.67 9.33 24.92
C TRP A 198 -19.00 9.85 25.47
N PHE A 199 -19.97 10.10 24.59
CA PHE A 199 -21.28 10.60 24.97
C PHE A 199 -22.01 9.66 25.93
N ARG A 200 -21.83 8.34 25.79
CA ARG A 200 -22.40 7.32 26.69
C ARG A 200 -21.69 7.25 28.04
N ARG A 201 -20.41 7.67 28.12
CA ARG A 201 -19.62 7.70 29.37
C ARG A 201 -19.72 9.02 30.13
N VAL A 202 -20.48 10.00 29.65
CA VAL A 202 -20.74 11.25 30.37
C VAL A 202 -22.11 11.18 31.07
N PRO A 203 -22.20 11.52 32.37
CA PRO A 203 -23.48 11.56 33.07
C PRO A 203 -24.49 12.50 32.39
N ALA A 204 -25.75 12.10 32.34
CA ALA A 204 -26.81 12.84 31.65
C ALA A 204 -26.97 14.27 32.15
N GLU A 205 -26.76 14.52 33.45
CA GLU A 205 -26.80 15.85 34.06
C GLU A 205 -25.62 16.75 33.66
N VAL A 206 -24.47 16.16 33.29
CA VAL A 206 -23.33 16.90 32.75
C VAL A 206 -23.59 17.27 31.29
N LEU A 207 -24.11 16.33 30.49
CA LEU A 207 -24.56 16.61 29.12
C LEU A 207 -25.64 17.70 29.11
N ALA A 208 -26.64 17.60 30.00
CA ALA A 208 -27.68 18.60 30.16
C ALA A 208 -27.14 20.00 30.39
N LYS A 209 -26.17 20.14 31.29
CA LYS A 209 -25.50 21.42 31.55
C LYS A 209 -24.72 21.92 30.33
N ASN A 210 -24.01 21.03 29.64
CA ASN A 210 -23.21 21.37 28.47
C ASN A 210 -24.08 21.85 27.29
N PHE A 211 -25.19 21.16 27.02
CA PHE A 211 -26.08 21.44 25.89
C PHE A 211 -27.21 22.43 26.22
N GLY A 212 -27.40 22.79 27.49
CA GLY A 212 -28.45 23.72 27.92
C GLY A 212 -29.87 23.17 27.77
N VAL A 213 -30.05 21.84 27.84
CA VAL A 213 -31.35 21.15 27.67
C VAL A 213 -31.61 20.16 28.82
N PRO A 214 -32.86 19.69 29.03
CA PRO A 214 -33.18 18.76 30.12
C PRO A 214 -32.41 17.42 30.07
N ALA A 215 -32.03 16.89 31.25
CA ALA A 215 -31.24 15.66 31.36
C ALA A 215 -31.94 14.39 30.86
N ASN A 216 -33.27 14.36 30.87
CA ASN A 216 -34.07 13.23 30.36
C ASN A 216 -34.03 13.09 28.83
N LEU A 217 -33.38 14.01 28.10
CA LEU A 217 -33.12 13.87 26.67
C LEU A 217 -31.87 13.04 26.35
N PHE A 218 -31.10 12.65 27.38
CA PHE A 218 -29.88 11.85 27.25
C PHE A 218 -30.04 10.46 27.87
N GLY A 219 -29.07 9.57 27.64
CA GLY A 219 -29.09 8.18 28.13
C GLY A 219 -29.68 7.17 27.15
N HIS A 220 -29.87 7.57 25.88
CA HIS A 220 -30.43 6.75 24.81
C HIS A 220 -29.50 6.62 23.59
N THR A 221 -28.24 7.04 23.71
CA THR A 221 -27.23 6.91 22.66
C THR A 221 -26.96 5.42 22.37
N PRO A 222 -26.90 4.99 21.09
CA PRO A 222 -26.56 3.61 20.74
C PRO A 222 -25.18 3.19 21.25
N SER A 223 -24.91 1.87 21.25
CA SER A 223 -23.57 1.37 21.59
C SER A 223 -22.54 1.82 20.55
N PRO A 224 -21.29 2.16 20.94
CA PRO A 224 -20.23 2.41 19.97
C PRO A 224 -19.97 1.22 19.03
N ASP A 225 -20.22 -0.01 19.48
CA ASP A 225 -20.11 -1.20 18.61
C ASP A 225 -21.13 -1.18 17.45
N GLU A 226 -22.24 -0.43 17.58
CA GLU A 226 -23.22 -0.27 16.52
C GLU A 226 -22.86 0.87 15.55
N LEU A 227 -21.98 1.79 15.97
CA LEU A 227 -21.72 3.06 15.30
C LEU A 227 -20.27 3.27 14.87
N TYR A 228 -19.35 2.35 15.17
CA TYR A 228 -17.96 2.43 14.74
C TYR A 228 -17.82 2.59 13.21
N ILE A 229 -18.40 1.64 12.46
CA ILE A 229 -18.66 1.74 11.03
C ILE A 229 -20.10 1.32 10.79
N PHE A 230 -20.94 2.22 10.30
CA PHE A 230 -22.38 1.97 10.22
C PHE A 230 -23.00 2.39 8.90
N LYS A 231 -24.16 1.79 8.59
CA LYS A 231 -24.94 2.16 7.41
C LYS A 231 -25.66 3.48 7.68
N ALA A 232 -25.58 4.41 6.73
CA ALA A 232 -26.40 5.60 6.67
C ALA A 232 -26.85 5.85 5.23
N ASP A 233 -27.82 6.74 5.06
CA ASP A 233 -28.16 7.24 3.72
C ASP A 233 -26.99 8.05 3.15
N LYS A 234 -26.85 8.01 1.82
CA LYS A 234 -25.84 8.83 1.13
C LYS A 234 -26.09 10.31 1.45
N PRO A 235 -25.04 11.10 1.74
CA PRO A 235 -25.23 12.51 2.02
C PRO A 235 -25.67 13.24 0.76
N GLY A 236 -26.27 14.42 0.95
CA GLY A 236 -26.67 15.31 -0.14
C GLY A 236 -25.46 15.90 -0.89
N PRO A 237 -25.68 16.89 -1.77
CA PRO A 237 -24.60 17.64 -2.40
C PRO A 237 -23.66 18.30 -1.37
N LEU A 238 -22.35 18.32 -1.64
CA LEU A 238 -21.32 18.89 -0.74
C LEU A 238 -21.64 20.32 -0.27
N ALA A 239 -22.24 21.13 -1.15
CA ALA A 239 -22.61 22.50 -0.84
C ALA A 239 -23.60 22.62 0.34
N GLN A 240 -24.43 21.60 0.58
CA GLN A 240 -25.41 21.60 1.68
C GLN A 240 -24.79 21.26 3.03
N ASP A 241 -23.66 20.55 3.04
CA ASP A 241 -22.93 20.20 4.27
C ASP A 241 -21.97 21.32 4.71
N ARG A 242 -21.77 22.35 3.87
CA ARG A 242 -21.11 23.60 4.26
C ARG A 242 -22.13 24.46 5.00
N LEU A 243 -22.01 24.55 6.31
CA LEU A 243 -23.01 25.17 7.16
C LEU A 243 -23.04 26.69 6.97
N ASP A 244 -24.24 27.24 6.79
CA ASP A 244 -24.47 28.68 6.69
C ASP A 244 -24.04 29.40 7.98
N GLY A 245 -23.34 30.51 7.83
CA GLY A 245 -22.88 31.32 8.97
C GLY A 245 -21.69 30.74 9.75
N VAL A 246 -21.12 29.61 9.30
CA VAL A 246 -19.94 29.00 9.93
C VAL A 246 -18.66 29.37 9.17
N THR A 247 -17.61 29.72 9.92
CA THR A 247 -16.30 30.00 9.33
C THR A 247 -15.66 28.70 8.84
N GLN A 248 -15.20 28.69 7.60
CA GLN A 248 -14.54 27.52 7.00
C GLN A 248 -13.02 27.56 7.24
N VAL A 249 -12.39 26.39 7.29
CA VAL A 249 -10.93 26.26 7.24
C VAL A 249 -10.43 26.87 5.92
N PRO A 250 -9.46 27.80 5.93
CA PRO A 250 -8.92 28.40 4.72
C PRO A 250 -8.27 27.36 3.80
N SER A 251 -8.32 27.57 2.49
CA SER A 251 -7.72 26.64 1.52
C SER A 251 -6.21 26.42 1.71
N ALA A 252 -5.48 27.42 2.21
CA ALA A 252 -4.05 27.32 2.54
C ALA A 252 -3.76 26.36 3.72
N GLU A 253 -4.78 26.04 4.51
CA GLU A 253 -4.75 25.15 5.68
C GLU A 253 -5.67 23.94 5.47
N SER A 254 -6.06 23.66 4.21
CA SER A 254 -6.95 22.54 3.85
C SER A 254 -6.46 21.22 4.45
N PHE A 255 -7.39 20.36 4.87
CA PHE A 255 -7.11 18.99 5.30
C PHE A 255 -7.17 17.96 4.16
N SER A 256 -7.48 18.37 2.93
CA SER A 256 -7.43 17.52 1.73
C SER A 256 -6.43 18.04 0.71
N HIS A 257 -5.89 17.13 -0.12
CA HIS A 257 -4.95 17.45 -1.20
C HIS A 257 -5.13 16.55 -2.42
N ARG A 258 -5.01 17.12 -3.62
CA ARG A 258 -5.23 16.40 -4.89
C ARG A 258 -3.90 15.92 -5.47
N MET A 259 -3.37 14.81 -4.94
CA MET A 259 -2.01 14.35 -5.25
C MET A 259 -1.82 14.04 -6.74
N LEU A 260 -2.80 13.40 -7.39
CA LEU A 260 -2.69 13.07 -8.82
C LEU A 260 -2.76 14.30 -9.75
N ALA A 261 -3.26 15.44 -9.26
CA ALA A 261 -3.27 16.70 -10.00
C ALA A 261 -1.90 17.41 -9.98
N GLN A 262 -0.95 16.94 -9.17
CA GLN A 262 0.42 17.45 -9.19
C GLN A 262 1.15 17.02 -10.46
N ASP A 263 2.03 17.90 -10.95
CA ASP A 263 3.01 17.53 -11.97
C ASP A 263 4.04 16.56 -11.36
N PRO A 264 4.13 15.31 -11.83
CA PRO A 264 5.12 14.38 -11.32
C PRO A 264 6.52 14.70 -11.87
N ILE A 265 7.53 14.22 -11.16
CA ILE A 265 8.84 13.97 -11.75
C ILE A 265 8.67 12.83 -12.76
N ARG A 266 8.88 13.11 -14.04
CA ARG A 266 8.71 12.14 -15.13
C ARG A 266 10.05 11.63 -15.61
N THR A 267 10.16 10.31 -15.71
CA THR A 267 11.27 9.63 -16.38
C THR A 267 10.73 8.83 -17.56
N LYS A 268 11.60 8.16 -18.31
CA LYS A 268 11.15 7.31 -19.43
C LYS A 268 10.38 6.06 -18.99
N SER A 269 10.54 5.65 -17.73
CA SER A 269 10.09 4.33 -17.25
C SER A 269 9.27 4.43 -15.98
N GLY A 270 8.75 5.62 -15.67
CA GLY A 270 7.94 5.82 -14.48
C GLY A 270 7.77 7.28 -14.09
N THR A 271 6.99 7.48 -13.04
CA THR A 271 6.72 8.80 -12.48
C THR A 271 6.78 8.78 -10.96
N VAL A 272 7.13 9.92 -10.36
CA VAL A 272 7.13 10.11 -8.91
C VAL A 272 6.39 11.40 -8.58
N ARG A 273 5.39 11.33 -7.70
CA ARG A 273 4.71 12.50 -7.12
C ARG A 273 5.03 12.57 -5.66
N ILE A 274 5.66 13.65 -5.21
CA ILE A 274 6.03 13.86 -3.82
C ILE A 274 5.01 14.82 -3.20
N THR A 275 4.47 14.45 -2.04
CA THR A 275 3.59 15.30 -1.24
C THR A 275 4.12 15.34 0.19
N ASP A 276 4.61 16.49 0.61
CA ASP A 276 5.06 16.75 1.98
C ASP A 276 4.56 18.13 2.47
N SER A 277 5.03 18.60 3.62
CA SER A 277 4.57 19.88 4.20
C SER A 277 4.91 21.12 3.34
N SER A 278 5.78 20.98 2.34
CA SER A 278 6.10 22.05 1.38
C SER A 278 4.99 22.23 0.34
N VAL A 279 4.24 21.17 0.03
CA VAL A 279 3.13 21.18 -0.94
C VAL A 279 1.78 21.11 -0.24
N PHE A 280 1.60 20.11 0.63
CA PHE A 280 0.38 19.91 1.43
C PHE A 280 0.62 20.43 2.85
N LYS A 281 0.31 21.72 3.07
CA LYS A 281 0.73 22.45 4.28
C LYS A 281 0.25 21.83 5.60
N ALA A 282 -0.89 21.14 5.60
CA ALA A 282 -1.40 20.46 6.79
C ALA A 282 -0.54 19.26 7.20
N SER A 283 0.07 18.54 6.26
CA SER A 283 0.81 17.30 6.49
C SER A 283 2.18 17.54 7.13
N LYS A 284 2.20 17.73 8.46
CA LYS A 284 3.41 18.11 9.22
C LYS A 284 4.26 16.94 9.68
N THR A 285 3.66 15.77 9.87
CA THR A 285 4.37 14.60 10.44
C THR A 285 4.51 13.45 9.45
N ILE A 286 3.84 13.53 8.29
CA ILE A 286 3.91 12.53 7.24
C ILE A 286 4.29 13.20 5.92
N ALA A 287 5.35 12.72 5.29
CA ALA A 287 5.68 12.97 3.90
C ALA A 287 5.45 11.70 3.10
N ALA A 288 5.08 11.83 1.83
CA ALA A 288 4.73 10.71 0.97
C ALA A 288 5.25 10.89 -0.45
N ALA A 289 5.52 9.78 -1.13
CA ALA A 289 5.69 9.74 -2.58
C ALA A 289 4.86 8.62 -3.20
N LEU A 290 4.15 8.94 -4.28
CA LEU A 290 3.50 7.94 -5.15
C LEU A 290 4.46 7.64 -6.28
N VAL A 291 4.92 6.40 -6.34
CA VAL A 291 5.88 5.92 -7.34
C VAL A 291 5.18 4.97 -8.30
N GLU A 292 5.34 5.24 -9.59
CA GLU A 292 4.86 4.40 -10.68
C GLU A 292 6.06 3.94 -11.51
N ILE A 293 6.22 2.64 -11.70
CA ILE A 293 7.36 2.02 -12.40
C ILE A 293 6.80 1.11 -13.51
N GLU A 294 7.17 1.39 -14.75
CA GLU A 294 6.79 0.57 -15.89
C GLU A 294 7.46 -0.81 -15.85
N PRO A 295 6.95 -1.83 -16.58
CA PRO A 295 7.53 -3.17 -16.59
C PRO A 295 9.05 -3.17 -16.86
N GLY A 296 9.80 -3.87 -16.01
CA GLY A 296 11.27 -3.93 -16.05
C GLY A 296 12.00 -2.68 -15.55
N GLY A 297 11.27 -1.61 -15.20
CA GLY A 297 11.84 -0.41 -14.60
C GLY A 297 12.29 -0.61 -13.15
N LEU A 298 13.05 0.37 -12.65
CA LEU A 298 13.66 0.32 -11.33
C LEU A 298 13.57 1.68 -10.63
N ARG A 299 13.03 1.73 -9.40
CA ARG A 299 13.31 2.81 -8.45
C ARG A 299 14.78 2.72 -8.10
N GLU A 300 15.56 3.72 -8.51
CA GLU A 300 17.02 3.63 -8.52
C GLU A 300 17.61 3.37 -7.13
N LEU A 301 18.86 2.90 -7.08
CA LEU A 301 19.60 2.72 -5.83
C LEU A 301 19.71 4.05 -5.07
N HIS A 302 19.13 4.10 -3.89
CA HIS A 302 19.09 5.31 -3.06
C HIS A 302 18.93 4.97 -1.58
N TRP A 303 18.93 6.00 -0.73
CA TRP A 303 18.53 5.91 0.67
C TRP A 303 17.92 7.22 1.13
N HIS A 304 17.22 7.18 2.26
CA HIS A 304 16.62 8.35 2.89
C HIS A 304 17.49 8.83 4.07
N PRO A 305 17.95 10.09 4.06
CA PRO A 305 18.87 10.63 5.07
C PRO A 305 18.17 11.23 6.29
N ASN A 306 16.84 11.19 6.37
CA ASN A 306 16.05 11.84 7.41
C ASN A 306 15.30 10.86 8.34
N THR A 307 14.71 9.79 7.83
CA THR A 307 13.87 8.88 8.63
C THR A 307 13.73 7.49 7.98
N ASN A 308 12.94 6.61 8.60
CA ASN A 308 12.53 5.32 8.05
C ASN A 308 11.52 5.50 6.90
N GLU A 309 11.50 4.56 5.96
CA GLU A 309 10.47 4.48 4.92
C GLU A 309 9.49 3.34 5.23
N TRP A 310 8.21 3.64 5.19
CA TRP A 310 7.12 2.67 5.23
C TRP A 310 6.45 2.62 3.86
N GLN A 311 6.14 1.44 3.36
CA GLN A 311 5.65 1.28 1.98
C GLN A 311 4.28 0.61 1.94
N TYR A 312 3.46 0.99 0.96
CA TYR A 312 2.24 0.25 0.59
C TYR A 312 2.19 0.00 -0.91
N TYR A 313 2.10 -1.27 -1.28
CA TYR A 313 2.04 -1.70 -2.68
C TYR A 313 0.59 -1.72 -3.16
N ILE A 314 0.23 -0.77 -4.03
CA ILE A 314 -1.14 -0.59 -4.53
C ILE A 314 -1.44 -1.61 -5.64
N GLU A 315 -0.54 -1.76 -6.60
CA GLU A 315 -0.67 -2.69 -7.73
C GLU A 315 0.69 -3.13 -8.27
N GLY A 316 0.70 -4.24 -9.01
CA GLY A 316 1.90 -4.79 -9.64
C GLY A 316 2.64 -5.79 -8.77
N GLN A 317 3.87 -6.11 -9.18
CA GLN A 317 4.78 -7.05 -8.53
C GLN A 317 6.15 -6.41 -8.48
N ALA A 318 6.82 -6.53 -7.33
CA ALA A 318 8.12 -5.94 -7.11
C ALA A 318 9.06 -6.89 -6.40
N ARG A 319 10.35 -6.62 -6.50
CA ARG A 319 11.32 -7.01 -5.49
C ARG A 319 12.08 -5.79 -4.98
N MET A 320 12.44 -5.80 -3.71
CA MET A 320 13.30 -4.79 -3.10
C MET A 320 14.50 -5.46 -2.44
N GLY A 321 15.70 -5.00 -2.81
CA GLY A 321 16.92 -5.32 -2.08
C GLY A 321 17.22 -4.24 -1.05
N VAL A 322 17.51 -4.62 0.19
CA VAL A 322 17.86 -3.70 1.29
C VAL A 322 19.26 -4.02 1.81
N PHE A 323 20.13 -3.02 1.84
CA PHE A 323 21.48 -3.05 2.39
C PHE A 323 21.52 -2.42 3.79
N ALA A 324 21.88 -3.22 4.79
CA ALA A 324 21.82 -2.89 6.21
C ALA A 324 23.20 -2.72 6.87
N ALA A 325 24.18 -2.18 6.12
CA ALA A 325 25.59 -2.04 6.52
C ALA A 325 26.27 -3.37 6.90
N SER A 326 27.58 -3.33 7.15
CA SER A 326 28.38 -4.50 7.59
C SER A 326 28.22 -5.76 6.73
N GLY A 327 28.03 -5.57 5.41
CA GLY A 327 27.81 -6.67 4.46
C GLY A 327 26.48 -7.39 4.62
N GLN A 328 25.51 -6.81 5.33
CA GLN A 328 24.17 -7.37 5.47
C GLN A 328 23.27 -6.87 4.35
N ALA A 329 22.60 -7.80 3.67
CA ALA A 329 21.61 -7.50 2.65
C ALA A 329 20.55 -8.59 2.58
N ARG A 330 19.30 -8.20 2.32
CA ARG A 330 18.20 -9.14 2.06
C ARG A 330 17.26 -8.59 1.01
N THR A 331 16.75 -9.48 0.16
CA THR A 331 15.76 -9.21 -0.87
C THR A 331 14.39 -9.73 -0.45
N PHE A 332 13.35 -8.94 -0.72
CA PHE A 332 11.95 -9.25 -0.42
C PHE A 332 11.09 -9.03 -1.67
N ASP A 333 10.12 -9.91 -1.87
CA ASP A 333 9.13 -9.82 -2.96
C ASP A 333 7.83 -9.17 -2.46
N TYR A 334 7.24 -8.28 -3.25
CA TYR A 334 6.02 -7.56 -2.90
C TYR A 334 4.98 -7.66 -4.01
N VAL A 335 3.71 -7.75 -3.62
CA VAL A 335 2.55 -7.70 -4.49
C VAL A 335 1.51 -6.71 -3.94
N ALA A 336 0.44 -6.46 -4.71
CA ALA A 336 -0.65 -5.61 -4.27
C ALA A 336 -1.21 -6.02 -2.89
N GLY A 337 -1.39 -5.03 -2.00
CA GLY A 337 -1.86 -5.21 -0.63
C GLY A 337 -0.75 -5.48 0.40
N ASP A 338 0.51 -5.48 -0.01
CA ASP A 338 1.64 -5.65 0.89
C ASP A 338 2.12 -4.32 1.50
N VAL A 339 2.59 -4.42 2.73
CA VAL A 339 3.32 -3.39 3.46
C VAL A 339 4.80 -3.72 3.43
N GLY A 340 5.62 -2.73 3.08
CA GLY A 340 7.08 -2.79 3.11
C GLY A 340 7.69 -1.83 4.11
N TYR A 341 8.97 -2.00 4.42
CA TYR A 341 9.69 -1.10 5.32
C TYR A 341 11.19 -1.04 4.99
N VAL A 342 11.77 0.15 5.04
CA VAL A 342 13.22 0.35 4.94
C VAL A 342 13.68 1.18 6.14
N PRO A 343 14.47 0.59 7.06
CA PRO A 343 15.01 1.33 8.18
C PRO A 343 15.91 2.49 7.74
N PHE A 344 15.96 3.53 8.58
CA PHE A 344 16.64 4.78 8.33
C PHE A 344 18.06 4.57 7.75
N ALA A 345 18.31 5.25 6.63
CA ALA A 345 19.57 5.28 5.89
C ALA A 345 20.04 3.94 5.30
N MET A 346 19.23 2.89 5.32
CA MET A 346 19.54 1.65 4.59
C MET A 346 19.41 1.89 3.08
N GLY A 347 20.45 1.47 2.35
CA GLY A 347 20.46 1.58 0.89
C GLY A 347 19.52 0.57 0.28
N HIS A 348 18.71 0.96 -0.70
CA HIS A 348 17.73 0.06 -1.29
C HIS A 348 17.36 0.46 -2.73
N TYR A 349 16.63 -0.42 -3.39
CA TYR A 349 16.01 -0.23 -4.70
C TYR A 349 14.69 -0.98 -4.77
N VAL A 350 13.77 -0.57 -5.64
CA VAL A 350 12.52 -1.32 -5.89
C VAL A 350 12.40 -1.59 -7.39
N GLU A 351 12.44 -2.85 -7.79
CA GLU A 351 12.37 -3.26 -9.18
C GLU A 351 10.98 -3.80 -9.51
N ASN A 352 10.43 -3.41 -10.66
CA ASN A 352 9.22 -4.01 -11.18
C ASN A 352 9.53 -5.35 -11.84
N THR A 353 9.16 -6.45 -11.17
CA THR A 353 9.36 -7.83 -11.63
C THR A 353 8.17 -8.36 -12.44
N GLY A 354 7.09 -7.58 -12.53
CA GLY A 354 5.87 -7.92 -13.24
C GLY A 354 5.84 -7.45 -14.70
N ASN A 355 4.71 -7.76 -15.35
CA ASN A 355 4.43 -7.37 -16.74
C ASN A 355 3.46 -6.18 -16.84
N THR A 356 3.09 -5.57 -15.71
CA THR A 356 2.22 -4.39 -15.63
C THR A 356 2.93 -3.31 -14.84
N THR A 357 2.42 -2.08 -14.88
CA THR A 357 2.91 -1.00 -14.02
C THR A 357 2.85 -1.43 -12.54
N LEU A 358 3.93 -1.13 -11.83
CA LEU A 358 4.05 -1.23 -10.39
C LEU A 358 3.73 0.15 -9.81
N ARG A 359 2.78 0.23 -8.89
CA ARG A 359 2.43 1.47 -8.17
C ARG A 359 2.47 1.21 -6.68
N PHE A 360 3.23 2.03 -5.96
CA PHE A 360 3.34 1.95 -4.52
C PHE A 360 3.55 3.33 -3.90
N LEU A 361 3.30 3.42 -2.60
CA LEU A 361 3.54 4.60 -1.78
C LEU A 361 4.83 4.41 -0.98
N GLU A 362 5.67 5.43 -0.94
CA GLU A 362 6.76 5.62 0.02
C GLU A 362 6.26 6.61 1.08
N MET A 363 6.28 6.25 2.36
CA MET A 363 5.73 7.04 3.47
C MET A 363 6.81 7.27 4.53
N PHE A 364 6.88 8.49 5.05
CA PHE A 364 7.95 8.93 5.95
C PHE A 364 7.35 9.68 7.14
N ARG A 365 7.75 9.31 8.36
CA ARG A 365 7.46 10.13 9.55
C ARG A 365 8.40 11.33 9.58
N SER A 366 8.06 12.35 8.82
CA SER A 366 8.86 13.54 8.52
C SER A 366 7.96 14.66 7.97
N ASP A 367 8.39 15.91 8.11
CA ASP A 367 7.73 17.07 7.50
C ASP A 367 8.13 17.27 6.02
N HIS A 368 9.18 16.58 5.56
CA HIS A 368 9.69 16.66 4.19
C HIS A 368 10.16 15.31 3.65
N TYR A 369 10.07 15.14 2.34
CA TYR A 369 10.72 14.05 1.60
C TYR A 369 12.20 14.40 1.35
N ALA A 370 13.09 13.43 1.53
CA ALA A 370 14.49 13.56 1.15
C ALA A 370 15.06 12.20 0.75
N ASP A 371 15.80 12.15 -0.36
CA ASP A 371 16.58 10.99 -0.76
C ASP A 371 17.96 11.39 -1.33
N LEU A 372 18.90 10.45 -1.20
CA LEU A 372 20.22 10.53 -1.81
C LEU A 372 20.36 9.41 -2.84
N SER A 373 20.49 9.79 -4.11
CA SER A 373 20.68 8.87 -5.22
C SER A 373 22.14 8.43 -5.28
N LEU A 374 22.37 7.12 -5.36
CA LEU A 374 23.71 6.55 -5.51
C LEU A 374 24.37 7.08 -6.79
N ASN A 375 23.62 7.11 -7.90
CA ASN A 375 24.16 7.54 -9.19
C ASN A 375 24.58 9.01 -9.15
N GLN A 376 23.72 9.87 -8.61
CA GLN A 376 24.03 11.29 -8.43
C GLN A 376 25.23 11.50 -7.50
N TRP A 377 25.28 10.81 -6.37
CA TRP A 377 26.40 10.91 -5.43
C TRP A 377 27.73 10.52 -6.10
N MET A 378 27.76 9.40 -6.81
CA MET A 378 28.92 8.95 -7.57
C MET A 378 29.30 9.96 -8.66
N ALA A 379 28.33 10.48 -9.42
CA ALA A 379 28.57 11.45 -10.49
C ALA A 379 29.15 12.79 -10.01
N LEU A 380 28.86 13.16 -8.76
CA LEU A 380 29.33 14.39 -8.12
C LEU A 380 30.59 14.17 -7.26
N THR A 381 31.07 12.94 -7.16
CA THR A 381 32.32 12.59 -6.48
C THR A 381 33.50 12.68 -7.46
N PRO A 382 34.69 13.16 -7.05
CA PRO A 382 35.87 13.16 -7.92
C PRO A 382 36.16 11.76 -8.49
N GLN A 383 36.27 11.65 -9.82
CA GLN A 383 36.36 10.36 -10.51
C GLN A 383 37.55 9.51 -10.05
N GLN A 384 38.70 10.12 -9.76
CA GLN A 384 39.87 9.39 -9.23
C GLN A 384 39.59 8.77 -7.86
N LEU A 385 38.84 9.46 -7.00
CA LEU A 385 38.44 8.95 -5.70
C LEU A 385 37.47 7.77 -5.88
N LEU A 386 36.46 7.92 -6.74
CA LEU A 386 35.51 6.86 -7.03
C LEU A 386 36.18 5.62 -7.62
N GLN A 387 37.11 5.81 -8.56
CA GLN A 387 37.90 4.74 -9.15
C GLN A 387 38.75 4.00 -8.11
N SER A 388 39.26 4.72 -7.11
CA SER A 388 40.05 4.14 -6.02
C SER A 388 39.21 3.30 -5.05
N HIS A 389 37.89 3.56 -4.97
CA HIS A 389 36.98 2.80 -4.10
C HIS A 389 36.42 1.56 -4.79
N LEU A 390 35.90 1.71 -6.01
CA LEU A 390 35.06 0.69 -6.65
C LEU A 390 35.73 0.00 -7.83
N HIS A 391 36.86 0.52 -8.30
CA HIS A 391 37.62 -0.03 -9.44
C HIS A 391 36.75 -0.31 -10.68
N LEU A 392 35.75 0.53 -10.93
CA LEU A 392 34.78 0.33 -12.01
C LEU A 392 35.40 0.55 -13.40
N ASP A 393 34.77 -0.05 -14.40
CA ASP A 393 35.13 0.22 -15.79
C ASP A 393 34.83 1.68 -16.17
N LYS A 394 35.64 2.26 -17.06
CA LYS A 394 35.46 3.65 -17.51
C LYS A 394 34.10 3.88 -18.17
N GLN A 395 33.52 2.88 -18.81
CA GLN A 395 32.18 2.95 -19.38
C GLN A 395 31.13 3.19 -18.29
N VAL A 396 31.26 2.53 -17.13
CA VAL A 396 30.36 2.74 -15.99
C VAL A 396 30.52 4.14 -15.43
N ILE A 397 31.77 4.61 -15.24
CA ILE A 397 32.04 5.98 -14.78
C ILE A 397 31.47 7.02 -15.76
N GLY A 398 31.58 6.76 -17.07
CA GLY A 398 31.02 7.60 -18.12
C GLY A 398 29.50 7.62 -18.20
N ALA A 399 28.81 6.61 -17.64
CA ALA A 399 27.36 6.50 -17.61
C ALA A 399 26.70 7.17 -16.40
N LEU A 400 27.49 7.68 -15.44
CA LEU A 400 26.99 8.35 -14.25
C LEU A 400 26.25 9.65 -14.60
N ARG A 401 25.15 9.91 -13.89
CA ARG A 401 24.25 11.04 -14.12
C ARG A 401 24.32 12.02 -12.95
N ARG A 402 24.56 13.30 -13.24
CA ARG A 402 24.55 14.36 -12.23
C ARG A 402 23.13 14.74 -11.82
N ASP A 403 22.18 14.61 -12.74
CA ASP A 403 20.76 14.82 -12.47
C ASP A 403 20.14 13.52 -11.98
N LYS A 404 19.33 13.62 -10.92
CA LYS A 404 18.63 12.50 -10.32
C LYS A 404 17.57 11.95 -11.27
N ALA A 405 17.48 10.63 -11.37
CA ALA A 405 16.45 9.94 -12.16
C ALA A 405 15.79 8.89 -11.26
N PRO A 406 14.76 9.27 -10.47
CA PRO A 406 14.22 8.41 -9.40
C PRO A 406 13.78 7.04 -9.89
N VAL A 407 13.25 6.97 -11.12
CA VAL A 407 12.93 5.73 -11.82
C VAL A 407 13.79 5.62 -13.07
N VAL A 408 14.44 4.48 -13.27
CA VAL A 408 15.34 4.21 -14.39
C VAL A 408 14.81 3.08 -15.28
N PRO A 409 15.17 3.07 -16.58
CA PRO A 409 14.69 2.05 -17.51
C PRO A 409 15.24 0.64 -17.26
N ALA A 410 14.51 -0.33 -17.82
CA ALA A 410 14.93 -1.70 -18.06
C ALA A 410 16.18 -1.79 -18.97
#